data_AF-A0A2V7MEJ1-F1
#
_entry.id   AF-A0A2V7MEJ1-F1
#
_cell.length_a   1.000
_cell.length_b   1.000
_cell.length_c   1.000
_cell.angle_alpha   90.00
_cell.angle_beta   90.00
_cell.angle_gamma   90.00
#
_symmetry.space_group_name_H-M   'P 1'
#
loop_
_entity.id
_entity.type
_entity.pdbx_description
1 polymer ?
#
loop_
_entity_poly.entity_id
_entity_poly.type
_entity_poly.pdbx_seq_one_letter_code
_entity_poly.pdbx_strand_id
1 'polypeptide(L)'
;DVRFPTGSEDDLLGSGHVAARGLGILSARFGAFAPHANIGYLFRSGDLQNDAVLATVGFDHLMAPWATLAVDLVSELQVGESKLRLPGTVTYDLPFRRTVEPTNIPNERDDLISGSFGFKFTTRAGITLVGNTLWPLNRGGLRPNVLWTAGLEYNF
;
A
#
# COMPACT_ATOMS: atom_id res chain seq x y z
N ASP A 1 1.87 2.18 -14.70
CA ASP A 1 1.01 3.37 -14.88
C ASP A 1 1.81 4.65 -14.63
N VAL A 2 1.30 5.78 -15.09
CA VAL A 2 1.83 7.12 -14.77
C VAL A 2 0.68 7.96 -14.21
N ARG A 3 0.94 8.66 -13.10
CA ARG A 3 -0.02 9.51 -12.41
C ARG A 3 0.48 10.94 -12.47
N PHE A 4 -0.38 11.83 -12.96
CA PHE A 4 -0.11 13.25 -13.08
C PHE A 4 -0.72 14.01 -11.89
N PRO A 5 -0.16 15.18 -11.50
CA PRO A 5 -0.60 15.94 -10.35
C PRO A 5 -1.88 16.73 -10.64
N THR A 6 -3.01 16.05 -10.78
CA THR A 6 -4.31 16.69 -11.11
C THR A 6 -5.21 16.92 -9.89
N GLY A 7 -4.91 16.31 -8.74
CA GLY A 7 -5.62 16.56 -7.48
C GLY A 7 -5.05 17.77 -6.73
N SER A 8 -5.91 18.49 -6.00
CA SER A 8 -5.52 19.60 -5.11
C SER A 8 -4.59 19.09 -4.00
N GLU A 9 -3.40 19.68 -3.89
CA GLU A 9 -2.45 19.37 -2.80
C GLU A 9 -2.88 20.01 -1.49
N ASP A 10 -3.41 21.24 -1.54
CA ASP A 10 -3.88 22.00 -0.37
C ASP A 10 -5.04 21.30 0.35
N ASP A 11 -5.85 20.54 -0.39
CA ASP A 11 -6.97 19.76 0.15
C ASP A 11 -6.63 18.28 0.40
N LEU A 12 -5.35 17.89 0.25
CA LEU A 12 -4.86 16.51 0.39
C LEU A 12 -5.54 15.49 -0.57
N LEU A 13 -6.01 15.95 -1.73
CA LEU A 13 -6.66 15.12 -2.75
C LEU A 13 -5.68 14.56 -3.80
N GLY A 14 -4.44 15.06 -3.80
CA GLY A 14 -3.36 14.59 -4.66
C GLY A 14 -2.00 14.88 -4.02
N SER A 15 -0.95 14.24 -4.53
CA SER A 15 0.40 14.44 -4.01
C SER A 15 1.11 15.69 -4.54
N GLY A 16 0.50 16.47 -5.46
CA GLY A 16 1.16 17.59 -6.15
C GLY A 16 2.27 17.19 -7.13
N HIS A 17 2.62 15.91 -7.21
CA HIS A 17 3.80 15.40 -7.93
C HIS A 17 3.47 14.27 -8.90
N VAL A 18 4.34 14.08 -9.90
CA VAL A 18 4.23 12.96 -10.83
C VAL A 18 4.71 11.68 -10.15
N ALA A 19 4.00 10.58 -10.39
CA ALA A 19 4.45 9.24 -10.00
C ALA A 19 4.39 8.28 -11.18
N ALA A 20 5.37 7.39 -11.29
CA ALA A 20 5.42 6.36 -12.33
C ALA A 20 5.66 5.00 -11.71
N ARG A 21 4.91 3.99 -12.16
CA ARG A 21 4.99 2.63 -11.66
C ARG A 21 5.17 1.64 -12.80
N GLY A 22 6.23 0.84 -12.71
CA GLY A 22 6.44 -0.36 -13.54
C GLY A 22 6.16 -1.62 -12.74
N LEU A 23 5.48 -2.60 -13.33
CA LEU A 23 5.16 -3.88 -12.70
C LEU A 23 5.42 -5.04 -13.66
N GLY A 24 5.97 -6.13 -13.14
CA GLY A 24 5.97 -7.46 -13.71
C GLY A 24 5.01 -8.36 -12.93
N ILE A 25 4.24 -9.18 -13.63
CA ILE A 25 3.21 -10.05 -13.05
C ILE A 25 3.47 -11.47 -13.52
N LEU A 26 3.47 -12.42 -12.58
CA LEU A 26 3.59 -13.85 -12.83
C LEU A 26 2.37 -14.53 -12.20
N SER A 27 1.75 -15.45 -12.95
CA SER A 27 0.65 -16.25 -12.43
C SER A 27 0.67 -17.64 -13.04
N ALA A 28 0.14 -18.60 -12.31
CA ALA A 28 -0.06 -19.97 -12.77
C ALA A 28 -1.42 -20.48 -12.29
N ARG A 29 -1.88 -21.59 -12.86
CA ARG A 29 -3.12 -22.25 -12.44
C ARG A 29 -2.92 -23.75 -12.34
N PHE A 30 -3.27 -24.29 -11.17
CA PHE A 30 -3.24 -25.70 -10.84
C PHE A 30 -4.64 -26.13 -10.37
N GLY A 31 -5.50 -26.47 -11.32
CA GLY A 31 -6.90 -26.80 -11.03
C GLY A 31 -7.68 -25.62 -10.46
N ALA A 32 -8.10 -25.74 -9.19
CA ALA A 32 -8.84 -24.71 -8.45
C ALA A 32 -7.92 -23.68 -7.77
N PHE A 33 -6.61 -23.94 -7.68
CA PHE A 33 -5.64 -23.06 -7.03
C PHE A 33 -4.84 -22.28 -8.09
N ALA A 34 -4.73 -20.97 -7.92
CA ALA A 34 -4.02 -20.09 -8.84
C ALA A 34 -3.06 -19.15 -8.09
N PRO A 35 -1.79 -19.53 -7.92
CA PRO A 35 -0.81 -18.67 -7.28
C PRO A 35 -0.39 -17.55 -8.23
N HIS A 36 -0.08 -16.40 -7.66
CA HIS A 36 0.41 -15.24 -8.41
C HIS A 36 1.45 -14.45 -7.60
N ALA A 37 2.29 -13.71 -8.32
CA ALA A 37 3.29 -12.83 -7.76
C ALA A 37 3.45 -11.59 -8.64
N ASN A 38 3.59 -10.43 -8.01
CA ASN A 38 3.82 -9.15 -8.66
C ASN A 38 5.11 -8.55 -8.10
N ILE A 39 5.95 -7.97 -8.96
CA ILE A 39 7.12 -7.20 -8.54
C ILE A 39 7.16 -5.90 -9.33
N GLY A 40 7.65 -4.83 -8.73
CA GLY A 40 7.77 -3.58 -9.46
C GLY A 40 8.52 -2.49 -8.72
N TYR A 41 8.53 -1.33 -9.36
CA TYR A 41 9.17 -0.13 -8.85
C TYR A 41 8.22 1.06 -9.00
N LEU A 42 8.15 1.85 -7.95
CA LEU A 42 7.36 3.07 -7.87
C LEU A 42 8.31 4.26 -7.71
N PHE A 43 8.41 5.03 -8.79
CA PHE A 43 9.10 6.30 -8.81
C PHE A 43 8.15 7.43 -8.39
N ARG A 44 8.62 8.31 -7.51
CA ARG A 44 7.90 9.50 -7.04
C ARG A 44 8.78 10.73 -7.17
N SER A 45 8.29 11.74 -7.88
CA SER A 45 9.06 12.98 -8.10
C SER A 45 9.00 13.96 -6.92
N GLY A 46 8.32 13.63 -5.83
CA GLY A 46 8.15 14.52 -4.69
C GLY A 46 9.33 14.55 -3.73
N ASP A 47 9.53 15.70 -3.08
CA ASP A 47 10.66 15.94 -2.18
C ASP A 47 10.48 15.32 -0.80
N LEU A 48 9.25 14.96 -0.42
CA LEU A 48 8.94 14.32 0.88
C LEU A 48 8.57 12.84 0.76
N GLN A 49 8.59 12.30 -0.47
CA GLN A 49 8.12 10.94 -0.75
C GLN A 49 9.24 10.08 -1.33
N ASN A 50 9.55 8.98 -0.67
CA ASN A 50 10.52 8.02 -1.15
C ASN A 50 9.98 7.18 -2.31
N ASP A 51 10.87 6.82 -3.22
CA ASP A 51 10.61 5.74 -4.18
C ASP A 51 10.44 4.41 -3.43
N ALA A 52 9.83 3.43 -4.08
CA ALA A 52 9.62 2.12 -3.46
C ALA A 52 9.73 0.94 -4.42
N VAL A 53 10.22 -0.18 -3.90
CA VAL A 53 10.06 -1.50 -4.51
C VAL A 53 8.73 -2.07 -4.07
N LEU A 54 7.97 -2.59 -5.03
CA LEU A 54 6.67 -3.22 -4.81
C LEU A 54 6.84 -4.72 -4.95
N ALA A 55 6.28 -5.48 -4.01
CA ALA A 55 6.19 -6.93 -4.13
C ALA A 55 4.83 -7.40 -3.61
N THR A 56 4.25 -8.38 -4.30
CA THR A 56 3.02 -9.05 -3.87
C THR A 56 3.16 -10.52 -4.17
N VAL A 57 2.73 -11.36 -3.23
CA VAL A 57 2.68 -12.81 -3.41
C VAL A 57 1.37 -13.28 -2.83
N GLY A 58 0.67 -14.15 -3.54
CA GLY A 58 -0.64 -14.58 -3.12
C GLY A 58 -1.20 -15.70 -3.98
N PHE A 59 -2.47 -16.00 -3.74
CA PHE A 59 -3.19 -16.98 -4.52
C PHE A 59 -4.68 -16.73 -4.52
N ASP A 60 -5.32 -17.23 -5.57
CA ASP A 60 -6.76 -17.39 -5.66
C ASP A 60 -7.13 -18.87 -5.53
N HIS A 61 -8.22 -19.15 -4.83
CA HIS A 61 -8.80 -20.47 -4.73
C HIS A 61 -10.27 -20.45 -5.16
N LEU A 62 -10.60 -21.21 -6.21
CA LEU A 62 -11.98 -21.41 -6.66
C LEU A 62 -12.70 -22.36 -5.69
N MET A 63 -13.48 -21.81 -4.78
CA MET A 63 -14.21 -22.57 -3.77
C MET A 63 -15.43 -23.28 -4.37
N ALA A 64 -16.09 -22.61 -5.32
CA ALA A 64 -17.23 -23.12 -6.09
C ALA A 64 -17.31 -22.36 -7.43
N PRO A 65 -18.08 -22.81 -8.42
CA PRO A 65 -18.24 -22.08 -9.69
C PRO A 65 -18.72 -20.62 -9.57
N TRP A 66 -19.29 -20.26 -8.43
CA TRP A 66 -19.80 -18.93 -8.11
C TRP A 66 -18.99 -18.20 -7.02
N ALA A 67 -17.94 -18.81 -6.47
CA ALA A 67 -17.19 -18.27 -5.32
C ALA A 67 -15.69 -18.48 -5.45
N THR A 68 -14.92 -17.40 -5.32
CA THR A 68 -13.45 -17.40 -5.27
C THR A 68 -12.99 -16.68 -4.00
N LEU A 69 -11.96 -17.24 -3.37
CA LEU A 69 -11.22 -16.63 -2.28
C LEU A 69 -9.85 -16.15 -2.79
N ALA A 70 -9.37 -15.00 -2.32
CA ALA A 70 -8.04 -14.45 -2.59
C ALA A 70 -7.30 -14.17 -1.28
N VAL A 71 -6.02 -14.53 -1.20
CA VAL A 71 -5.16 -14.24 -0.05
C VAL A 71 -3.79 -13.79 -0.52
N ASP A 72 -3.38 -12.60 -0.10
CA ASP A 72 -2.13 -11.99 -0.57
C ASP A 72 -1.30 -11.41 0.59
N LEU A 73 0.02 -11.41 0.42
CA LEU A 73 0.95 -10.56 1.14
C LEU A 73 1.38 -9.44 0.19
N VAL A 74 1.08 -8.19 0.55
CA VAL A 74 1.37 -7.00 -0.24
C VAL A 74 2.40 -6.16 0.49
N SER A 75 3.46 -5.75 -0.20
CA SER A 75 4.49 -4.89 0.36
C SER A 75 4.89 -3.74 -0.55
N GLU A 76 5.17 -2.60 0.07
CA GLU A 76 5.82 -1.43 -0.51
C GLU A 76 7.02 -1.09 0.36
N LEU A 77 8.23 -1.25 -0.18
CA LEU A 77 9.49 -1.11 0.55
C LEU A 77 10.23 0.13 0.04
N GLN A 78 10.42 1.13 0.90
CA GLN A 78 11.02 2.39 0.52
C GLN A 78 12.50 2.23 0.17
N VAL A 79 12.91 2.96 -0.87
CA VAL A 79 14.28 2.99 -1.38
C VAL A 79 14.95 4.30 -0.97
N GLY A 80 16.23 4.22 -0.63
CA GLY A 80 17.02 5.36 -0.16
C GLY A 80 16.83 5.69 1.32
N GLU A 81 17.45 6.78 1.76
CA GLU A 81 17.21 7.36 3.09
C GLU A 81 15.89 8.14 3.09
N SER A 82 15.25 8.25 4.26
CA SER A 82 14.03 9.04 4.39
C SER A 82 14.27 10.47 3.91
N LYS A 83 13.43 10.94 2.97
CA LYS A 83 13.49 12.32 2.52
C LYS A 83 12.94 13.31 3.58
N LEU A 84 12.23 12.80 4.59
CA LEU A 84 11.72 13.59 5.69
C LEU A 84 12.85 13.99 6.64
N ARG A 85 13.17 15.29 6.70
CA ARG A 85 14.16 15.82 7.63
C ARG A 85 13.51 16.15 8.96
N LEU A 86 13.81 15.33 9.97
CA LEU A 86 13.33 15.55 11.33
C LEU A 86 14.28 16.49 12.09
N PRO A 87 13.76 17.44 12.87
CA PRO A 87 14.58 18.26 13.75
C PRO A 87 15.24 17.37 14.81
N GLY A 88 16.56 17.50 14.96
CA GLY A 88 17.32 16.78 15.98
C GLY A 88 17.01 17.27 17.40
N THR A 89 17.59 16.60 18.40
CA THR A 89 17.45 16.96 19.80
C THR A 89 17.91 18.40 20.04
N VAL A 90 17.04 19.23 20.61
CA VAL A 90 17.35 20.61 20.98
C VAL A 90 17.84 20.63 22.42
N THR A 91 19.00 21.22 22.65
CA THR A 91 19.54 21.43 24.01
C THR A 91 19.36 22.90 24.40
N TYR A 92 18.69 23.14 25.53
CA TYR A 92 18.67 24.44 26.19
C TYR A 92 19.72 24.42 27.29
N ASP A 93 20.67 25.34 27.29
CA ASP A 93 21.72 25.41 28.33
C ASP A 93 21.32 26.30 29.53
N LEU A 94 20.34 27.19 29.36
CA LEU A 94 19.86 28.13 30.38
C LEU A 94 18.33 28.08 30.54
N PRO A 95 17.79 28.25 31.76
CA PRO A 95 18.49 28.44 33.04
C PRO A 95 19.13 27.16 33.62
N PHE A 96 18.85 25.99 33.05
CA PHE A 96 19.48 24.71 33.36
C PHE A 96 19.55 23.86 32.08
N ARG A 97 20.56 22.99 31.98
CA ARG A 97 20.75 22.13 30.80
C ARG A 97 19.60 21.13 30.68
N ARG A 98 18.78 21.24 29.64
CA ARG A 98 17.73 20.28 29.31
C ARG A 98 17.74 19.97 27.81
N THR A 99 17.57 18.71 27.48
CA THR A 99 17.37 18.23 26.11
C THR A 99 15.88 18.01 25.87
N VAL A 100 15.39 18.45 24.72
CA VAL A 100 14.03 18.22 24.25
C VAL A 100 14.10 17.57 22.89
N GLU A 101 13.33 16.52 22.68
CA GLU A 101 13.08 15.96 21.36
C GLU A 101 11.85 16.69 20.80
N PRO A 102 12.04 17.59 19.82
CA PRO A 102 10.95 18.43 19.33
C PRO A 102 9.90 17.65 18.51
N THR A 103 10.16 16.37 18.20
CA THR A 103 9.28 15.51 17.41
C THR A 103 9.19 14.11 18.02
N ASN A 104 8.03 13.49 17.88
CA ASN A 104 7.78 12.09 18.20
C ASN A 104 7.72 11.20 16.95
N ILE A 105 7.99 11.77 15.76
CA ILE A 105 8.05 11.00 14.52
C ILE A 105 9.31 10.12 14.56
N PRO A 106 9.17 8.79 14.41
CA PRO A 106 10.32 7.91 14.41
C PRO A 106 11.18 8.16 13.16
N ASN A 107 12.50 8.12 13.33
CA ASN A 107 13.44 8.19 12.21
C ASN A 107 13.68 6.78 11.64
N GLU A 108 12.64 6.23 11.01
CA GLU A 108 12.66 4.89 10.40
C GLU A 108 12.12 4.93 8.96
N ARG A 109 12.27 3.82 8.23
CA ARG A 109 11.68 3.68 6.89
C ARG A 109 10.19 3.41 7.03
N ASP A 110 9.39 4.07 6.21
CA ASP A 110 7.95 3.85 6.14
C ASP A 110 7.59 2.68 5.22
N ASP A 111 8.25 1.54 5.43
CA ASP A 111 7.95 0.31 4.71
C ASP A 111 6.55 -0.17 5.08
N LEU A 112 5.78 -0.60 4.09
CA LEU A 112 4.42 -1.08 4.27
C LEU A 112 4.38 -2.57 3.95
N ILE A 113 3.99 -3.39 4.91
CA ILE A 113 3.71 -4.82 4.73
C ILE A 113 2.30 -5.08 5.24
N SER A 114 1.48 -5.71 4.41
CA SER A 114 0.06 -5.95 4.69
C SER A 114 -0.40 -7.31 4.19
N GLY A 115 -1.27 -7.96 4.94
CA GLY A 115 -2.02 -9.14 4.51
C GLY A 115 -3.35 -8.73 3.90
N SER A 116 -3.71 -9.30 2.76
CA SER A 116 -4.98 -9.10 2.07
C SER A 116 -5.82 -10.37 2.11
N PHE A 117 -7.11 -10.21 2.35
CA PHE A 117 -8.08 -11.30 2.29
C PHE A 117 -9.31 -10.81 1.52
N GLY A 118 -9.58 -11.46 0.39
CA GLY A 118 -10.61 -11.06 -0.55
C GLY A 118 -11.52 -12.20 -0.97
N PHE A 119 -12.70 -11.84 -1.44
CA PHE A 119 -13.68 -12.77 -1.96
C PHE A 119 -14.39 -12.19 -3.18
N LYS A 120 -14.74 -13.07 -4.11
CA LYS A 120 -15.54 -12.76 -5.29
C LYS A 120 -16.71 -13.75 -5.38
N PHE A 121 -17.92 -13.22 -5.51
CA PHE A 121 -19.14 -14.00 -5.65
C PHE A 121 -19.89 -13.62 -6.91
N THR A 122 -20.13 -14.57 -7.80
CA THR A 122 -20.92 -14.35 -9.02
C THR A 122 -22.33 -14.91 -8.84
N THR A 123 -23.32 -14.05 -9.02
CA THR A 123 -24.74 -14.42 -8.98
C THR A 123 -25.20 -15.03 -10.31
N ARG A 124 -26.33 -15.74 -10.29
CA ARG A 124 -26.94 -16.29 -11.52
C ARG A 124 -27.37 -15.21 -12.52
N ALA A 125 -27.58 -13.98 -12.06
CA ALA A 125 -27.97 -12.84 -12.88
C ALA A 125 -26.75 -12.13 -13.55
N GLY A 126 -25.54 -12.67 -13.42
CA GLY A 126 -24.32 -12.10 -14.00
C GLY A 126 -23.67 -10.99 -13.18
N ILE A 127 -24.27 -10.60 -12.05
CA ILE A 127 -23.67 -9.64 -11.11
C ILE A 127 -22.57 -10.33 -10.32
N THR A 128 -21.41 -9.69 -10.22
CA THR A 128 -20.29 -10.10 -9.38
C THR A 128 -20.13 -9.13 -8.20
N LEU A 129 -20.13 -9.67 -6.98
CA LEU A 129 -19.81 -8.96 -5.76
C LEU A 129 -18.35 -9.22 -5.39
N VAL A 130 -17.61 -8.18 -5.05
CA VAL A 130 -16.22 -8.27 -4.62
C VAL A 130 -16.09 -7.61 -3.26
N GLY A 131 -15.38 -8.25 -2.34
CA GLY A 131 -14.99 -7.64 -1.07
C GLY A 131 -13.54 -7.98 -0.74
N ASN A 132 -12.86 -7.04 -0.09
CA ASN A 132 -11.47 -7.23 0.33
C ASN A 132 -11.20 -6.53 1.66
N THR A 133 -10.32 -7.11 2.45
CA THR A 133 -9.77 -6.50 3.66
C THR A 133 -8.25 -6.51 3.60
N LEU A 134 -7.63 -5.42 4.04
CA LEU A 134 -6.19 -5.24 4.09
C LEU A 134 -5.77 -4.93 5.52
N TRP A 135 -4.87 -5.75 6.04
CA TRP A 135 -4.42 -5.76 7.43
C TRP A 135 -2.93 -5.42 7.49
N PRO A 136 -2.55 -4.29 8.10
CA PRO A 136 -1.18 -3.97 8.48
C PRO A 136 -0.50 -5.13 9.22
N LEU A 137 0.67 -5.58 8.75
CA LEU A 137 1.49 -6.61 9.40
C LEU A 137 2.76 -6.05 10.07
N ASN A 138 3.09 -4.79 9.79
CA ASN A 138 4.17 -4.04 10.44
C ASN A 138 3.68 -2.65 10.92
N ARG A 139 4.57 -1.88 11.53
CA ARG A 139 4.36 -0.46 11.80
C ARG A 139 5.27 0.30 10.85
N GLY A 140 4.69 1.15 10.01
CA GLY A 140 5.39 1.91 8.99
C GLY A 140 4.40 2.83 8.31
N GLY A 141 4.79 4.11 8.17
CA GLY A 141 3.94 5.16 7.64
C GLY A 141 2.66 5.42 8.43
N LEU A 142 1.94 6.45 8.00
CA LEU A 142 0.60 6.74 8.48
C LEU A 142 -0.42 5.90 7.70
N ARG A 143 -1.03 4.91 8.34
CA ARG A 143 -2.03 4.03 7.69
C ARG A 143 -3.13 3.56 8.65
N PRO A 144 -4.34 3.22 8.14
CA PRO A 144 -5.41 2.65 8.96
C PRO A 144 -5.06 1.29 9.55
N ASN A 145 -5.67 0.94 10.69
CA ASN A 145 -5.47 -0.37 11.34
C ASN A 145 -6.11 -1.52 10.56
N VAL A 146 -7.16 -1.26 9.78
CA VAL A 146 -7.79 -2.18 8.83
C VAL A 146 -8.38 -1.32 7.72
N LEU A 147 -8.15 -1.69 6.46
CA LEU A 147 -8.84 -1.12 5.30
C LEU A 147 -9.77 -2.17 4.73
N TRP A 148 -10.99 -1.78 4.37
CA TRP A 148 -11.94 -2.67 3.70
C TRP A 148 -12.45 -2.00 2.42
N THR A 149 -12.69 -2.82 1.40
CA THR A 149 -13.29 -2.38 0.14
C THR A 149 -14.39 -3.35 -0.26
N ALA A 150 -15.42 -2.82 -0.91
CA ALA A 150 -16.50 -3.59 -1.50
C ALA A 150 -16.85 -3.00 -2.87
N GLY A 151 -17.22 -3.86 -3.80
CA GLY A 151 -17.53 -3.48 -5.17
C GLY A 151 -18.58 -4.40 -5.79
N LEU A 152 -19.27 -3.86 -6.78
CA LEU A 152 -20.22 -4.57 -7.61
C LEU A 152 -19.80 -4.39 -9.07
N GLU A 153 -19.71 -5.50 -9.79
CA GLU A 153 -19.40 -5.54 -11.21
C GLU A 153 -20.57 -6.21 -11.95
N TYR A 154 -20.99 -5.61 -13.05
CA TYR A 154 -22.01 -6.17 -13.95
C TYR A 154 -21.48 -6.11 -15.37
N ASN A 155 -21.37 -7.27 -16.01
CA ASN A 155 -20.90 -7.37 -17.39
C ASN A 155 -22.13 -7.37 -18.32
N PHE A 156 -22.18 -6.38 -19.22
CA PHE A 156 -23.24 -6.17 -20.21
C PHE A 156 -22.91 -6.81 -21.56
#